data_AF-A0A1E8B5D5-F1
#
_entry.id   AF-A0A1E8B5D5-F1
#
_cell.length_a   1.000
_cell.length_b   1.000
_cell.length_c   1.000
_cell.angle_alpha   90.00
_cell.angle_beta   90.00
_cell.angle_gamma   90.00
#
_symmetry.space_group_name_H-M   'P 1'
#
loop_
_entity.id
_entity.type
_entity.pdbx_description
1 polymer ?
#
loop_
_entity_poly.entity_id
_entity_poly.type
_entity_poly.pdbx_seq_one_letter_code
_entity_poly.pdbx_strand_id
1 'polypeptide(L)'
;MSNEELRRTIQSATNKSEAFNGFTKWLFFGGEGIISENDREKQKKIIKYNHLVANCLIFYNVFSISKLLHEYEKQKGEFNKELISYLSPYMTAHVNRFGKYHIDSNRKPSELPFDLSFSSKKVVFT
;
A
#
# COMPACT_ATOMS: atom_id res chain seq x y z
N MET A 1 -10.80 -27.34 -21.02
CA MET A 1 -10.97 -25.88 -20.87
C MET A 1 -10.65 -25.52 -19.43
N SER A 2 -9.51 -24.89 -19.17
CA SER A 2 -8.99 -24.67 -17.80
C SER A 2 -9.90 -23.78 -16.96
N ASN A 3 -10.05 -24.14 -15.68
CA ASN A 3 -10.92 -23.49 -14.69
C ASN A 3 -10.71 -21.96 -14.65
N GLU A 4 -11.76 -21.19 -14.99
CA GLU A 4 -11.69 -19.72 -15.09
C GLU A 4 -11.44 -19.05 -13.74
N GLU A 5 -12.08 -19.53 -12.68
CA GLU A 5 -11.91 -19.01 -11.32
C GLU A 5 -10.48 -19.16 -10.84
N LEU A 6 -9.86 -20.31 -11.14
CA LEU A 6 -8.44 -20.54 -10.85
C LEU A 6 -7.56 -19.51 -11.57
N ARG A 7 -7.83 -19.23 -12.85
CA ARG A 7 -7.07 -18.24 -13.63
C ARG A 7 -7.21 -16.83 -13.06
N ARG A 8 -8.43 -16.41 -12.70
CA ARG A 8 -8.69 -15.10 -12.07
C ARG A 8 -7.97 -14.96 -10.74
N THR A 9 -7.94 -16.03 -9.94
CA THR A 9 -7.23 -16.07 -8.66
C THR A 9 -5.72 -15.92 -8.85
N ILE A 10 -5.14 -16.69 -9.79
CA ILE A 10 -3.71 -16.60 -10.13
C ILE A 10 -3.37 -15.18 -10.59
N GLN A 11 -4.14 -14.63 -11.54
CA GLN A 11 -3.89 -13.28 -12.04
C GLN A 11 -3.97 -12.23 -10.93
N SER A 12 -4.95 -12.34 -10.03
CA SER A 12 -5.12 -11.41 -8.92
C SER A 12 -3.93 -11.46 -7.95
N ALA A 13 -3.40 -12.65 -7.66
CA ALA A 13 -2.22 -12.81 -6.82
C ALA A 13 -0.95 -12.26 -7.50
N THR A 14 -0.79 -12.53 -8.80
CA THR A 14 0.32 -12.02 -9.61
C THR A 14 0.32 -10.50 -9.66
N ASN A 15 -0.82 -9.87 -9.99
CA ASN A 15 -0.95 -8.41 -10.06
C ASN A 15 -0.57 -7.74 -8.72
N LYS A 16 -0.94 -8.32 -7.58
CA LYS A 16 -0.56 -7.80 -6.25
C LYS A 16 0.96 -7.84 -6.04
N SER A 17 1.58 -8.93 -6.46
CA SER A 17 3.03 -9.15 -6.34
C SER A 17 3.82 -8.21 -7.27
N GLU A 18 3.35 -8.04 -8.50
CA GLU A 18 3.93 -7.10 -9.46
C GLU A 18 3.81 -5.66 -9.01
N ALA A 19 2.65 -5.25 -8.49
CA ALA A 19 2.45 -3.92 -7.95
C ALA A 19 3.38 -3.64 -6.76
N PHE A 20 3.56 -4.61 -5.86
CA PHE A 20 4.53 -4.51 -4.76
C PHE A 20 5.98 -4.43 -5.26
N ASN A 21 6.35 -5.22 -6.27
CA ASN A 21 7.69 -5.16 -6.88
C ASN A 21 7.97 -3.81 -7.55
N GLY A 22 6.98 -3.25 -8.26
CA GLY A 22 7.08 -1.91 -8.83
C GLY A 22 7.25 -0.84 -7.74
N PHE A 23 6.50 -0.97 -6.65
CA PHE A 23 6.59 -0.08 -5.49
C PHE A 23 7.94 -0.13 -4.78
N THR A 24 8.46 -1.33 -4.49
CA THR A 24 9.78 -1.49 -3.87
C THR A 24 10.91 -1.04 -4.79
N LYS A 25 10.79 -1.25 -6.10
CA LYS A 25 11.73 -0.72 -7.10
C LYS A 25 11.73 0.81 -7.12
N TRP A 26 10.56 1.44 -7.05
CA TRP A 26 10.42 2.89 -6.99
C TRP A 26 11.00 3.49 -5.71
N LEU A 27 10.85 2.79 -4.59
CA LEU A 27 11.42 3.19 -3.29
C LEU A 27 12.93 3.04 -3.22
N PHE A 28 13.50 2.15 -4.03
CA PHE A 28 14.93 1.97 -4.08
C PHE A 28 15.61 3.22 -4.62
N PHE A 29 16.14 4.02 -3.70
CA PHE A 29 16.76 5.30 -4.00
C PHE A 29 18.17 5.12 -4.54
N GLY A 30 18.44 5.61 -5.75
CA GLY A 30 19.72 5.47 -6.43
C GLY A 30 19.88 4.11 -7.10
N GLY A 31 20.15 4.09 -8.40
CA GLY A 31 20.38 2.85 -9.16
C GLY A 31 19.13 2.19 -9.76
N GLU A 32 17.97 2.87 -9.80
CA GLU A 32 16.74 2.35 -10.45
C GLU A 32 16.27 0.96 -9.95
N GLY A 33 16.57 0.61 -8.70
CA GLY A 33 16.30 -0.72 -8.16
C GLY A 33 17.31 -1.80 -8.55
N ILE A 34 18.43 -1.42 -9.16
CA ILE A 34 19.53 -2.31 -9.50
C ILE A 34 20.47 -2.40 -8.29
N ILE A 35 20.69 -3.64 -7.83
CA ILE A 35 21.68 -3.93 -6.80
C ILE A 35 22.97 -4.35 -7.50
N SER A 36 23.94 -3.43 -7.60
CA SER A 36 25.25 -3.68 -8.24
C SER A 36 26.24 -4.47 -7.37
N GLU A 37 25.88 -4.72 -6.12
CA GLU A 37 26.69 -5.46 -5.15
C GLU A 37 26.65 -6.97 -5.45
N ASN A 38 27.81 -7.64 -5.48
CA ASN A 38 27.93 -9.07 -5.82
C ASN A 38 28.14 -9.97 -4.58
N ASP A 39 27.91 -9.43 -3.38
CA ASP A 39 27.90 -10.20 -2.14
C ASP A 39 26.46 -10.51 -1.70
N ARG A 40 26.16 -11.81 -1.51
CA ARG A 40 24.82 -12.29 -1.19
C ARG A 40 24.29 -11.73 0.14
N GLU A 41 25.14 -11.61 1.16
CA GLU A 41 24.70 -11.12 2.47
C GLU A 41 24.37 -9.63 2.43
N LYS A 42 25.18 -8.85 1.70
CA LYS A 42 24.89 -7.43 1.45
C LYS A 42 23.63 -7.25 0.61
N GLN A 43 23.42 -8.05 -0.45
CA GLN A 43 22.18 -8.03 -1.24
C GLN A 43 20.94 -8.29 -0.36
N LYS A 44 20.98 -9.31 0.50
CA LYS A 44 19.89 -9.60 1.45
C LYS A 44 19.64 -8.42 2.39
N LYS A 45 20.70 -7.79 2.90
CA LYS A 45 20.61 -6.63 3.79
C LYS A 45 19.89 -5.47 3.09
N ILE A 46 20.29 -5.17 1.86
CA ILE A 46 19.69 -4.14 1.01
C ILE A 46 18.20 -4.40 0.79
N ILE A 47 17.82 -5.62 0.39
CA ILE A 47 16.42 -6.01 0.15
C ILE A 47 15.59 -5.85 1.43
N LYS A 48 16.09 -6.34 2.57
CA LYS A 48 15.39 -6.26 3.87
C LYS A 48 15.13 -4.82 4.30
N TYR A 49 16.12 -3.93 4.17
CA TYR A 49 15.92 -2.53 4.51
C TYR A 49 14.96 -1.83 3.55
N ASN A 50 15.00 -2.14 2.25
CA ASN A 50 14.04 -1.59 1.31
C ASN A 50 12.61 -2.04 1.64
N HIS A 51 12.42 -3.30 2.00
CA HIS A 51 11.12 -3.81 2.46
C HIS A 51 10.65 -3.14 3.75
N LEU A 52 11.56 -2.84 4.68
CA LEU A 52 11.21 -2.09 5.90
C LEU A 52 10.65 -0.70 5.54
N VAL A 53 11.34 0.05 4.68
CA VAL A 53 10.87 1.36 4.20
C VAL A 53 9.53 1.23 3.46
N ALA A 54 9.39 0.21 2.61
CA ALA A 54 8.14 -0.06 1.90
C ALA A 54 6.97 -0.29 2.86
N ASN A 55 7.17 -1.11 3.89
CA ASN A 55 6.14 -1.38 4.89
C ASN A 55 5.77 -0.12 5.68
N CYS A 56 6.74 0.71 6.06
CA CYS A 56 6.49 1.99 6.72
C CYS A 56 5.63 2.92 5.86
N LEU A 57 5.93 3.03 4.56
CA LEU A 57 5.16 3.87 3.66
C LEU A 57 3.78 3.29 3.36
N ILE A 58 3.66 1.97 3.20
CA ILE A 58 2.36 1.29 3.06
C ILE A 58 1.47 1.60 4.27
N PHE A 59 2.02 1.53 5.48
CA PHE A 59 1.29 1.87 6.69
C PHE A 59 0.82 3.33 6.67
N TYR A 60 1.69 4.27 6.32
CA TYR A 60 1.33 5.69 6.20
C TYR A 60 0.24 5.92 5.15
N ASN A 61 0.32 5.25 4.00
CA ASN A 61 -0.65 5.34 2.92
C ASN A 61 -2.01 4.82 3.36
N VAL A 62 -2.06 3.62 3.95
CA VAL A 62 -3.31 3.05 4.49
C VAL A 62 -3.92 3.99 5.54
N PHE A 63 -3.12 4.47 6.49
CA PHE A 63 -3.59 5.40 7.50
C PHE A 63 -4.19 6.67 6.88
N SER A 64 -3.49 7.27 5.91
CA SER A 64 -3.92 8.51 5.25
C SER A 64 -5.19 8.29 4.43
N ILE A 65 -5.28 7.18 3.69
CA ILE A 65 -6.48 6.81 2.92
C ILE A 65 -7.66 6.59 3.86
N SER A 66 -7.48 5.80 4.94
CA SER A 66 -8.53 5.55 5.92
C SER A 66 -9.04 6.84 6.57
N LYS A 67 -8.12 7.77 6.88
CA LYS A 67 -8.50 9.08 7.44
C LYS A 67 -9.35 9.89 6.45
N LEU A 68 -8.91 9.96 5.20
CA LEU A 68 -9.64 10.68 4.15
C LEU A 68 -11.01 10.06 3.87
N LEU A 69 -11.11 8.73 3.89
CA LEU A 69 -12.40 8.04 3.79
C LEU A 69 -13.31 8.41 4.96
N HIS A 70 -12.82 8.43 6.20
CA HIS A 70 -13.64 8.83 7.33
C HIS A 70 -14.14 10.29 7.24
N GLU A 71 -13.25 11.20 6.82
CA GLU A 71 -13.60 12.61 6.62
C GLU A 71 -14.64 12.81 5.52
N TYR A 72 -14.54 12.03 4.43
CA TYR A 72 -15.49 12.09 3.33
C TYR A 72 -16.84 11.45 3.69
N GLU A 73 -16.87 10.37 4.49
CA GLU A 73 -18.11 9.76 5.01
C GLU A 73 -18.96 10.80 5.74
N LYS A 74 -18.32 11.52 6.67
CA LYS A 74 -18.96 12.56 7.47
C LYS A 74 -19.57 13.68 6.64
N GLN A 75 -19.05 13.94 5.45
CA GLN A 75 -19.51 15.03 4.59
C GLN A 75 -20.61 14.60 3.61
N LYS A 76 -20.51 13.41 3.02
CA LYS A 76 -21.35 13.01 1.88
C LYS A 76 -22.18 11.73 2.09
N GLY A 77 -22.08 11.09 3.25
CA GLY A 77 -23.01 10.06 3.72
C GLY A 77 -22.77 8.64 3.20
N GLU A 78 -22.32 8.43 1.95
CA GLU A 78 -22.12 7.08 1.41
C GLU A 78 -20.96 6.94 0.41
N PHE A 79 -20.38 5.73 0.38
CA PHE A 79 -19.38 5.29 -0.59
C PHE A 79 -19.86 4.08 -1.38
N ASN A 80 -19.41 3.97 -2.62
CA ASN A 80 -19.42 2.69 -3.31
C ASN A 80 -18.29 1.80 -2.76
N LYS A 81 -18.64 0.74 -2.02
CA LYS A 81 -17.70 -0.23 -1.44
C LYS A 81 -16.84 -0.93 -2.50
N GLU A 82 -17.36 -1.10 -3.70
CA GLU A 82 -16.63 -1.71 -4.81
C GLU A 82 -15.43 -0.84 -5.21
N LEU A 83 -15.60 0.49 -5.25
CA LEU A 83 -14.52 1.42 -5.59
C LEU A 83 -13.39 1.39 -4.55
N ILE A 84 -13.74 1.23 -3.27
CA ILE A 84 -12.75 1.12 -2.18
C ILE A 84 -11.90 -0.15 -2.36
N SER A 85 -12.47 -1.23 -2.87
CA SER A 85 -11.74 -2.50 -3.09
C SER A 85 -10.62 -2.39 -4.13
N TYR A 86 -10.66 -1.38 -5.01
CA TYR A 86 -9.63 -1.09 -5.99
C TYR A 86 -8.50 -0.19 -5.48
N LEU A 87 -8.62 0.37 -4.27
CA LEU A 87 -7.57 1.20 -3.71
C LEU A 87 -6.33 0.37 -3.39
N SER A 88 -5.17 0.87 -3.81
CA SER A 88 -3.88 0.27 -3.52
C SER A 88 -3.10 1.12 -2.54
N PRO A 89 -2.43 0.51 -1.54
CA PRO A 89 -1.57 1.25 -0.62
C PRO A 89 -0.22 1.62 -1.25
N TYR A 90 0.02 1.34 -2.53
CA TYR A 90 1.30 1.58 -3.22
C TYR A 90 1.37 2.94 -3.91
N MET A 91 0.59 3.93 -3.44
CA MET A 91 0.60 5.29 -3.99
C MET A 91 1.92 6.01 -3.69
N THR A 92 2.51 6.64 -4.70
CA THR A 92 3.84 7.26 -4.61
C THR A 92 3.84 8.76 -4.89
N ALA A 93 2.79 9.30 -5.52
CA ALA A 93 2.75 10.68 -6.00
C ALA A 93 2.89 11.75 -4.90
N HIS A 94 2.48 11.44 -3.67
CA HIS A 94 2.55 12.37 -2.54
C HIS A 94 3.89 12.30 -1.78
N VAL A 95 4.77 11.36 -2.13
CA VAL A 95 6.03 11.13 -1.42
C VAL A 95 7.16 11.89 -2.10
N ASN A 96 7.78 12.80 -1.36
CA ASN A 96 8.95 13.53 -1.83
C ASN A 96 10.23 12.71 -1.60
N ARG A 97 10.65 11.90 -2.59
CA ARG A 97 11.82 11.03 -2.47
C ARG A 97 13.15 11.77 -2.23
N PHE A 98 13.29 12.98 -2.78
CA PHE A 98 14.51 13.79 -2.70
C PHE A 98 14.39 14.95 -1.70
N GLY A 99 13.30 14.98 -0.94
CA GLY A 99 13.00 16.04 0.00
C GLY A 99 13.78 15.93 1.30
N LYS A 100 13.85 17.05 2.02
CA LYS A 100 14.27 17.06 3.42
C LYS A 100 13.02 16.86 4.28
N TYR A 101 13.02 15.80 5.08
CA TYR A 101 11.98 15.57 6.08
C TYR A 101 12.47 16.05 7.43
N HIS A 102 11.69 16.90 8.09
CA HIS A 102 11.90 17.26 9.48
C HIS A 102 11.18 16.25 10.37
N ILE A 103 11.93 15.52 11.18
CA ILE A 103 11.38 14.58 12.16
C ILE A 103 11.11 15.35 13.44
N ASP A 104 9.84 15.44 13.81
CA ASP A 104 9.42 15.97 15.10
C ASP A 104 9.05 14.81 16.03
N SER A 105 9.87 14.57 17.05
CA SER A 105 9.66 13.50 18.05
C SER A 105 8.46 13.76 18.96
N ASN A 106 7.98 15.00 19.06
CA ASN A 106 6.80 15.35 19.86
C ASN A 106 5.49 15.21 19.09
N ARG A 107 5.57 15.02 17.77
CA ARG A 107 4.39 14.87 16.92
C ARG A 107 3.66 13.56 17.23
N LYS A 108 2.45 13.68 17.76
CA LYS A 108 1.55 12.54 17.93
C LYS A 108 0.77 12.30 16.62
N PRO A 109 0.63 11.04 16.16
CA PRO A 109 -0.26 10.74 15.05
C PRO A 109 -1.70 11.07 15.44
N SER A 110 -2.51 11.55 14.49
CA SER A 110 -3.94 11.77 14.74
C SER A 110 -4.63 10.44 14.97
N GLU A 111 -5.63 10.40 15.84
CA GLU A 111 -6.43 9.20 16.06
C GLU A 111 -7.16 8.81 14.77
N LEU A 112 -7.09 7.53 14.42
CA LEU A 112 -7.86 6.95 13.33
C LEU A 112 -8.97 6.12 13.94
N PRO A 113 -10.25 6.46 13.71
CA PRO A 113 -11.34 5.57 14.07
C PRO A 113 -11.27 4.35 13.15
N PHE A 114 -10.91 3.20 13.72
CA PHE A 114 -10.86 1.93 13.01
C PHE A 114 -12.24 1.31 12.80
N ASP A 115 -13.25 1.85 13.48
CA ASP A 115 -14.64 1.42 13.36
C ASP A 115 -15.24 2.08 12.12
N LEU A 116 -14.97 1.47 10.96
CA LEU A 116 -15.66 1.81 9.73
C LEU A 116 -17.05 1.18 9.79
N SER A 117 -18.11 1.96 9.60
CA SER A 117 -19.51 1.54 9.48
C SER A 117 -19.80 0.66 8.25
N PHE A 118 -18.82 -0.12 7.77
CA PHE A 118 -19.00 -1.18 6.78
C PHE A 118 -19.73 -2.37 7.39
N SER A 119 -20.95 -2.16 7.90
CA SER A 119 -21.81 -3.23 8.35
C SER A 119 -22.07 -4.20 7.18
N SER A 120 -21.72 -5.45 7.44
CA SER A 120 -21.86 -6.61 6.59
C SER A 120 -23.32 -6.87 6.24
N LYS A 121 -23.77 -6.43 5.06
CA LYS A 121 -24.79 -7.19 4.35
C LYS A 121 -24.06 -8.21 3.47
N LYS A 122 -24.13 -9.48 3.89
CA LYS A 122 -23.66 -10.64 3.14
C LYS A 122 -24.04 -10.47 1.68
N VAL A 123 -23.05 -10.44 0.79
CA VAL A 123 -23.28 -10.65 -0.64
C VAL A 123 -23.66 -12.13 -0.75
N VAL A 124 -24.96 -12.40 -0.76
CA VAL A 124 -25.50 -13.69 -1.17
C VAL A 124 -25.36 -13.71 -2.69
N PHE A 125 -24.35 -14.43 -3.19
CA PHE A 125 -24.30 -14.78 -4.60
C PHE A 125 -25.43 -15.76 -4.87
N THR A 126 -26.47 -15.30 -5.57
CA THR A 126 -27.46 -16.15 -6.26
C THR A 126 -27.10 -16.15 -7.73
#